data_AF-A0A953BJL4-F1
#
_entry.id   AF-A0A953BJL4-F1
#
_cell.length_a   1.000
_cell.length_b   1.000
_cell.length_c   1.000
_cell.angle_alpha   90.00
_cell.angle_beta   90.00
_cell.angle_gamma   90.00
#
_symmetry.space_group_name_H-M   'P 1'
#
loop_
_entity.id
_entity.type
_entity.pdbx_description
1 polymer ?
#
loop_
_entity_poly.entity_id
_entity_poly.type
_entity_poly.pdbx_seq_one_letter_code
_entity_poly.pdbx_strand_id
1 'polypeptide(L)'
;MKASTAAVKPSREVGADVVQRYEGSCDEVERVVAGAAKLRTAVRFAHPWFGPLDAAEWHGMTGMHLAIHRKQIEEILRQMKSEQK
;
A
#
# COMPACT_ATOMS: atom_id res chain seq x y z
N MET A 1 -11.52 13.95 6.40
CA MET A 1 -12.31 12.90 5.72
C MET A 1 -12.04 11.59 6.43
N LYS A 2 -13.08 10.89 6.93
CA LYS A 2 -12.90 9.60 7.62
C LYS A 2 -12.75 8.51 6.56
N ALA A 3 -11.63 7.78 6.55
CA ALA A 3 -11.48 6.66 5.60
C ALA A 3 -12.53 5.59 5.89
N SER A 4 -13.35 5.26 4.88
CA SER A 4 -14.30 4.16 4.94
C SER A 4 -13.60 2.87 4.55
N THR A 5 -13.58 1.87 5.42
CA THR A 5 -13.01 0.55 5.11
C THR A 5 -13.80 -0.19 4.02
N ALA A 6 -15.05 0.19 3.78
CA ALA A 6 -15.86 -0.33 2.68
C ALA A 6 -15.36 0.17 1.31
N ALA A 7 -14.84 1.40 1.23
CA ALA A 7 -14.36 2.00 -0.02
C ALA A 7 -13.04 1.39 -0.52
N VAL A 8 -12.38 0.56 0.30
CA VAL A 8 -11.08 -0.06 -0.01
C VAL A 8 -11.17 -1.58 -0.12
N LYS A 9 -12.38 -2.13 -0.30
CA LYS A 9 -12.57 -3.56 -0.54
C LYS A 9 -12.19 -3.93 -1.98
N PRO A 10 -11.63 -5.14 -2.21
CA PRO A 10 -11.34 -5.62 -3.56
C PRO A 10 -12.61 -5.61 -4.43
N SER A 11 -12.49 -5.11 -5.67
CA SER A 11 -13.56 -5.19 -6.67
C SER A 11 -13.46 -6.50 -7.46
N ARG A 12 -14.61 -7.04 -7.86
CA ARG A 12 -14.69 -8.18 -8.79
C ARG A 12 -14.23 -7.82 -10.21
N GLU A 13 -14.15 -6.54 -10.52
CA GLU A 13 -13.74 -6.01 -11.83
C GLU A 13 -12.22 -5.94 -11.98
N VAL A 14 -11.45 -6.26 -10.92
CA VAL A 14 -9.99 -6.26 -10.96
C VAL A 14 -9.52 -7.40 -11.88
N GLY A 15 -8.84 -7.03 -12.97
CA GLY A 15 -8.27 -7.96 -13.94
C GLY A 15 -6.77 -8.20 -13.75
N ALA A 16 -6.17 -8.98 -14.65
CA ALA A 16 -4.75 -9.30 -14.62
C ALA A 16 -3.84 -8.07 -14.83
N ASP A 17 -4.37 -6.98 -15.39
CA ASP A 17 -3.67 -5.69 -15.54
C ASP A 17 -3.23 -5.09 -14.20
N VAL A 18 -3.85 -5.51 -13.09
CA VAL A 18 -3.52 -5.03 -11.75
C VAL A 18 -2.07 -5.26 -11.38
N VAL A 19 -1.44 -6.33 -11.87
CA VAL A 19 -0.03 -6.63 -11.59
C VAL A 19 0.86 -5.59 -12.24
N GLN A 20 0.67 -5.31 -13.53
CA GLN A 20 1.45 -4.29 -14.23
C GLN A 20 1.25 -2.90 -13.63
N ARG A 21 0.02 -2.56 -13.23
CA ARG A 21 -0.29 -1.28 -12.58
C ARG A 21 0.35 -1.18 -11.20
N TYR A 22 0.40 -2.29 -10.46
CA TYR A 22 1.09 -2.36 -9.17
C TYR A 22 2.59 -2.13 -9.35
N GLU A 23 3.25 -2.84 -10.27
CA GLU A 23 4.69 -2.66 -10.54
C GLU A 23 4.99 -1.20 -10.94
N GLY A 24 4.20 -0.61 -11.85
CA GLY A 24 4.37 0.79 -12.23
C GLY A 24 4.18 1.77 -11.06
N SER A 25 3.31 1.44 -10.09
CA SER A 25 3.17 2.26 -8.88
C SER A 25 4.39 2.14 -7.94
N CYS A 26 5.03 0.97 -7.88
CA CYS A 26 6.28 0.77 -7.15
C CYS A 26 7.41 1.59 -7.78
N ASP A 27 7.56 1.53 -9.10
CA ASP A 27 8.55 2.32 -9.85
C ASP A 27 8.38 3.83 -9.59
N GLU A 28 7.13 4.32 -9.54
CA GLU A 28 6.85 5.71 -9.24
C GLU A 28 7.29 6.10 -7.82
N VAL A 29 6.98 5.27 -6.83
CA VAL A 29 7.41 5.50 -5.44
C VAL A 29 8.93 5.50 -5.33
N GLU A 30 9.61 4.52 -5.94
CA GLU A 30 11.07 4.43 -5.94
C GLU A 30 11.71 5.65 -6.58
N ARG A 31 11.20 6.09 -7.74
CA ARG A 31 11.66 7.30 -8.43
C ARG A 31 11.50 8.55 -7.56
N VAL A 32 10.34 8.73 -6.91
CA VAL A 32 10.08 9.89 -6.05
C VAL A 32 11.01 9.90 -4.85
N VAL A 33 11.22 8.74 -4.21
CA VAL A 33 12.10 8.60 -3.05
C VAL A 33 13.56 8.84 -3.43
N ALA A 34 14.03 8.26 -4.54
CA ALA A 34 15.39 8.43 -5.04
C ALA A 34 15.70 9.88 -5.44
N GLY A 35 14.70 10.61 -5.94
CA GLY A 35 14.83 12.03 -6.30
C GLY A 35 14.79 13.00 -5.11
N ALA A 36 14.43 12.53 -3.92
CA ALA A 36 14.27 13.41 -2.75
C ALA A 36 15.60 13.63 -2.02
N ALA A 37 16.07 14.89 -1.94
CA ALA A 37 17.26 15.23 -1.18
C ALA A 37 17.14 14.92 0.33
N LYS A 38 15.93 15.02 0.90
CA LYS A 38 15.63 14.69 2.30
C LYS A 38 14.16 14.33 2.46
N LEU A 39 13.89 13.16 3.04
CA LEU A 39 12.52 12.70 3.31
C LEU A 39 11.90 13.29 4.58
N ARG A 40 12.71 13.74 5.55
CA ARG A 40 12.21 14.45 6.73
C ARG A 40 11.85 15.90 6.38
N THR A 41 10.65 16.07 5.83
CA THR A 41 10.10 17.36 5.36
C THR A 41 9.41 18.12 6.48
N ALA A 42 9.41 19.45 6.41
CA ALA A 42 8.59 20.29 7.31
C ALA A 42 7.10 20.22 6.95
N VAL A 43 6.78 20.05 5.66
CA VAL A 43 5.41 19.87 5.17
C VAL A 43 4.91 18.48 5.56
N ARG A 44 3.66 18.40 6.03
CA ARG A 44 2.99 17.18 6.47
C ARG A 44 1.61 17.06 5.81
N PHE A 45 1.19 15.84 5.51
CA PHE A 45 -0.11 15.53 4.93
C PHE A 45 -0.89 14.57 5.83
N ALA A 46 -2.21 14.79 5.94
CA ALA A 46 -3.07 14.02 6.84
C ALA A 46 -3.22 12.55 6.39
N HIS A 47 -2.83 11.63 7.25
CA HIS A 47 -3.17 10.21 7.13
C HIS A 47 -4.47 9.90 7.89
N PRO A 48 -5.37 9.07 7.35
CA PRO A 48 -6.69 8.82 7.94
C PRO A 48 -6.70 8.27 9.37
N TRP A 49 -5.63 7.60 9.80
CA TRP A 49 -5.53 6.97 11.13
C TRP A 49 -4.40 7.51 12.00
N PHE A 50 -3.33 8.06 11.41
CA PHE A 50 -2.11 8.43 12.14
C PHE A 50 -1.92 9.94 12.26
N GLY A 51 -2.84 10.74 11.69
CA GLY A 51 -2.71 12.19 11.65
C GLY A 51 -1.70 12.65 10.60
N PRO A 52 -1.22 13.89 10.67
CA PRO A 52 -0.29 14.44 9.68
C PRO A 52 1.06 13.72 9.71
N LEU A 53 1.54 13.27 8.56
CA LEU A 53 2.83 12.60 8.38
C LEU A 53 3.73 13.39 7.41
N ASP A 54 5.04 13.43 7.68
CA ASP A 54 6.06 13.89 6.76
C ASP A 54 6.41 12.83 5.70
N ALA A 55 7.25 13.16 4.71
CA ALA A 55 7.55 12.22 3.63
C ALA A 55 8.29 10.96 4.09
N ALA A 56 9.08 11.01 5.17
CA ALA A 56 9.75 9.84 5.73
C ALA A 56 8.77 8.90 6.43
N GLU A 57 7.82 9.47 7.18
CA GLU A 57 6.75 8.73 7.83
C GLU A 57 5.81 8.08 6.79
N TRP A 58 5.45 8.80 5.71
CA TRP A 58 4.72 8.23 4.58
C TRP A 58 5.48 7.09 3.90
N HIS A 59 6.79 7.24 3.69
CA HIS A 59 7.61 6.19 3.09
C HIS A 59 7.66 4.92 3.97
N GLY A 60 7.84 5.09 5.29
CA GLY A 60 7.77 3.98 6.24
C GLY A 60 6.39 3.30 6.26
N MET A 61 5.32 4.09 6.18
CA MET A 61 3.94 3.59 6.08
C MET A 61 3.74 2.73 4.83
N THR A 62 4.28 3.11 3.67
CA THR A 62 4.20 2.31 2.44
C THR A 62 4.79 0.91 2.66
N GLY A 63 5.99 0.80 3.22
CA GLY A 63 6.63 -0.49 3.49
C GLY A 63 5.83 -1.36 4.46
N MET A 64 5.35 -0.78 5.57
CA MET A 64 4.51 -1.48 6.54
C MET A 64 3.17 -1.94 5.92
N HIS A 65 2.52 -1.10 5.12
CA HIS A 65 1.26 -1.41 4.46
C HIS A 65 1.42 -2.59 3.48
N LEU A 66 2.47 -2.58 2.65
CA LEU A 66 2.75 -3.68 1.73
C LEU A 66 3.02 -5.00 2.47
N ALA A 67 3.73 -4.95 3.60
CA ALA A 67 3.95 -6.15 4.42
C ALA A 67 2.63 -6.74 4.98
N ILE A 68 1.66 -5.89 5.36
CA ILE A 68 0.32 -6.33 5.77
C ILE A 68 -0.38 -7.05 4.61
N HIS A 69 -0.39 -6.45 3.42
CA HIS A 69 -1.02 -7.05 2.25
C HIS A 69 -0.36 -8.35 1.82
N ARG A 70 0.97 -8.45 1.89
CA ARG A 70 1.68 -9.70 1.62
C ARG A 70 1.20 -10.82 2.55
N LYS A 71 1.13 -10.56 3.87
CA LYS A 71 0.65 -11.56 4.84
C LYS A 71 -0.81 -11.96 4.58
N GLN A 72 -1.65 -11.03 4.15
CA GLN A 72 -3.03 -11.31 3.77
C GLN A 72 -3.10 -12.24 2.55
N ILE A 73 -2.30 -11.98 1.49
CA ILE A 73 -2.23 -12.85 0.31
C ILE A 73 -1.72 -14.24 0.68
N GLU A 74 -0.67 -14.32 1.49
CA GLU A 74 -0.14 -15.60 1.97
C GLU A 74 -1.19 -16.41 2.74
N GLU A 75 -2.03 -15.75 3.56
CA GLU A 75 -3.13 -16.39 4.27
C GLU A 75 -4.25 -16.87 3.35
N ILE A 76 -4.67 -16.05 2.37
CA ILE A 76 -5.66 -16.44 1.37
C ILE A 76 -5.18 -17.70 0.62
N LEU A 77 -3.92 -17.72 0.19
CA LEU A 77 -3.33 -18.88 -0.49
C LEU A 77 -3.27 -20.13 0.40
N ARG A 78 -3.04 -19.98 1.72
CA ARG A 78 -3.10 -21.10 2.66
C ARG A 78 -4.52 -21.67 2.75
N GLN A 79 -5.52 -20.82 2.92
CA GLN A 79 -6.93 -21.23 3.06
C GLN A 79 -7.45 -21.90 1.79
N MET A 80 -7.15 -21.34 0.62
CA MET A 80 -7.54 -21.94 -0.67
C MET A 80 -6.94 -23.34 -0.89
N LYS A 81 -5.74 -23.61 -0.37
CA LYS A 81 -5.11 -24.94 -0.45
C LYS A 81 -5.73 -25.94 0.53
N SER A 82 -6.16 -25.48 1.71
CA SER A 82 -6.83 -26.36 2.68
C SER A 82 -8.24 -26.76 2.26
N GLU A 83 -8.95 -25.90 1.53
CA GLU A 83 -10.31 -26.19 1.03
C GLU A 83 -10.34 -27.19 -0.14
N GLN A 84 -9.19 -27.47 -0.76
CA GLN A 84 -9.03 -28.45 -1.85
C GLN A 84 -8.65 -29.85 -1.37
N LYS A 85 -8.45 -30.04 -0.06
CA LYS A 85 -8.13 -31.32 0.58
C LYS A 85 -9.38 -31.95 1.17
#